data_AF-A0A8T7BRZ9-F1
#
_entry.id   AF-A0A8T7BRZ9-F1
#
_cell.length_a   1.000
_cell.length_b   1.000
_cell.length_c   1.000
_cell.angle_alpha   90.00
_cell.angle_beta   90.00
_cell.angle_gamma   90.00
#
_symmetry.space_group_name_H-M   'P 1'
#
loop_
_entity.id
_entity.type
_entity.pdbx_description
1 polymer ?
#
loop_
_entity_poly.entity_id
_entity_poly.type
_entity_poly.pdbx_seq_one_letter_code
_entity_poly.pdbx_strand_id
1 'polypeptide(L)'
;IRTYRIDNTLQGVMMETAKTTSMVFIILIGAAMLTSAFRAFGGEELVKEHLTSLPGGFWTQFIVVMIVIFFLGFFLDFLEIAVVVVPIVAPILLADPSANVTAVWFGVMVGLNIQTSFLTPPFGFALFYLRGVAPSSVRTLQIYKGASAFIALQILGLIIAGAFPSLVNYLPNKTHLTSDTAPPPSNPKLQECMENYIFVDYDNRRREIEASIDRVKTANIAYLPESYQDELNESFRKAGKTFSLVEEIRNSSASVEEYSIDYSPLHIEVRQIQRQARRVDKDIETLDEERQNLRFAATVDEDEIARLEAMITGLEQEKSELLSQVPDNWESARDKFKSLAKKATRARQNYRMNVDESYETIITLRKMLSETSQLVDSSEKILPLIETVKNQTAKTAMEIVKSVESEIGDLTEVDKVKSFLSKARRALRGNNPEPEKAIEFIYKAAEQADVEIAWHKRAAAELSEDLEIYDNTIADTIGMRMQTRLTHDQAESISECLSVHKDLSLYF
;
A
#
# COMPACT_ATOMS: atom_id res chain seq x y z
N ILE A 1 13.58 42.29 12.38
CA ILE A 1 12.87 43.46 12.97
C ILE A 1 12.93 44.71 12.07
N ARG A 2 14.06 45.03 11.41
CA ARG A 2 14.16 46.17 10.45
C ARG A 2 13.22 46.09 9.23
N THR A 3 12.85 44.89 8.78
CA THR A 3 11.94 44.66 7.63
C THR A 3 10.47 44.98 7.89
N TYR A 4 10.06 45.15 9.16
CA TYR A 4 8.65 45.39 9.53
C TYR A 4 8.25 46.87 9.51
N ARG A 5 9.20 47.81 9.57
CA ARG A 5 8.90 49.23 9.90
C ARG A 5 9.36 50.27 8.87
N ILE A 6 10.12 49.89 7.85
CA ILE A 6 10.50 50.81 6.78
C ILE A 6 9.42 50.69 5.70
N ASP A 7 8.76 51.80 5.37
CA ASP A 7 7.81 51.99 4.25
C ASP A 7 6.68 50.96 4.11
N ASN A 8 6.21 50.33 5.20
CA ASN A 8 5.23 49.24 5.16
C ASN A 8 5.59 48.13 4.17
N THR A 9 6.88 47.91 3.89
CA THR A 9 7.32 47.01 2.81
C THR A 9 6.77 45.60 2.98
N LEU A 10 6.72 45.07 4.21
CA LEU A 10 6.14 43.76 4.47
C LEU A 10 4.64 43.70 4.14
N GLN A 11 3.86 44.71 4.55
CA GLN A 11 2.42 44.76 4.25
C GLN A 11 2.18 44.92 2.74
N GLY A 12 3.00 45.74 2.06
CA GLY A 12 2.96 45.91 0.61
C GLY A 12 3.25 44.60 -0.12
N VAL A 13 4.35 43.91 0.24
CA VAL A 13 4.73 42.61 -0.34
C VAL A 13 3.67 41.55 -0.05
N MET A 14 3.14 41.47 1.18
CA MET A 14 2.06 40.54 1.51
C MET A 14 0.78 40.82 0.71
N MET A 15 0.40 42.09 0.52
CA MET A 15 -0.78 42.48 -0.24
C MET A 15 -0.62 42.17 -1.73
N GLU A 16 0.53 42.48 -2.33
CA GLU A 16 0.81 42.12 -3.72
C GLU A 16 0.86 40.60 -3.92
N THR A 17 1.51 39.88 -3.01
CA THR A 17 1.55 38.40 -3.05
C THR A 17 0.14 37.82 -2.96
N ALA A 18 -0.69 38.31 -2.03
CA ALA A 18 -2.08 37.88 -1.87
C ALA A 18 -2.94 38.20 -3.10
N LYS A 19 -2.77 39.38 -3.70
CA LYS A 19 -3.49 39.77 -4.92
C LYS A 19 -3.14 38.87 -6.10
N THR A 20 -1.85 38.61 -6.34
CA THR A 20 -1.40 37.72 -7.43
C THR A 20 -1.88 36.29 -7.19
N THR A 21 -1.75 35.79 -5.95
CA THR A 21 -2.23 34.46 -5.57
C THR A 21 -3.74 34.35 -5.74
N SER A 22 -4.51 35.37 -5.35
CA SER A 22 -5.97 35.37 -5.51
C SER A 22 -6.40 35.34 -6.98
N MET A 23 -5.68 36.06 -7.86
CA MET A 23 -5.93 36.01 -9.31
C MET A 23 -5.72 34.58 -9.85
N VAL A 24 -4.63 33.92 -9.45
CA VAL A 24 -4.37 32.52 -9.83
C VAL A 24 -5.48 31.59 -9.30
N PHE A 25 -5.90 31.74 -8.04
CA PHE A 25 -6.99 30.92 -7.48
C PHE A 25 -8.33 31.10 -8.20
N ILE A 26 -8.68 32.33 -8.62
CA ILE A 26 -9.90 32.58 -9.38
C ILE A 26 -9.86 31.83 -10.72
N ILE A 27 -8.71 31.83 -11.41
CA ILE A 27 -8.51 31.09 -12.65
C ILE A 27 -8.66 29.59 -12.40
N LEU A 28 -8.06 29.06 -11.32
CA LEU A 28 -8.18 27.65 -10.93
C LEU A 28 -9.64 27.24 -10.66
N ILE A 29 -10.42 28.09 -9.99
CA ILE A 29 -11.85 27.83 -9.75
C ILE A 29 -12.60 27.76 -11.08
N GLY A 30 -12.37 28.71 -11.99
CA GLY A 30 -12.98 28.70 -13.32
C GLY A 30 -12.62 27.46 -14.13
N ALA A 31 -11.35 27.04 -14.10
CA ALA A 31 -10.85 25.84 -14.76
C ALA A 31 -11.46 24.55 -14.17
N ALA A 32 -11.60 24.47 -12.86
CA ALA A 32 -12.26 23.34 -12.19
C ALA A 32 -13.75 23.26 -12.55
N MET A 33 -14.46 24.40 -12.59
CA MET A 33 -15.85 24.47 -13.04
C MET A 33 -16.00 24.01 -14.50
N LEU A 34 -15.11 24.48 -15.39
CA LEU A 34 -15.08 24.06 -16.80
C LEU A 34 -14.83 22.55 -16.93
N THR A 35 -13.87 22.01 -16.18
CA THR A 35 -13.53 20.58 -16.19
C THR A 35 -14.72 19.75 -15.71
N SER A 36 -15.38 20.17 -14.63
CA SER A 36 -16.58 19.50 -14.13
C SER A 36 -17.72 19.54 -15.14
N ALA A 37 -17.97 20.68 -15.79
CA ALA A 37 -19.00 20.81 -16.81
C ALA A 37 -18.68 19.95 -18.04
N PHE A 38 -17.43 19.98 -18.53
CA PHE A 38 -16.97 19.16 -19.64
C PHE A 38 -17.19 17.67 -19.37
N ARG A 39 -16.88 17.19 -18.16
CA ARG A 39 -17.15 15.81 -17.75
C ARG A 39 -18.64 15.51 -17.65
N ALA A 40 -19.43 16.43 -17.10
CA ALA A 40 -20.88 16.28 -16.99
C ALA A 40 -21.58 16.19 -18.37
N PHE A 41 -21.04 16.87 -19.39
CA PHE A 41 -21.51 16.79 -20.77
C PHE A 41 -20.90 15.61 -21.56
N GLY A 42 -20.19 14.69 -20.91
CA GLY A 42 -19.64 13.49 -21.56
C GLY A 42 -18.32 13.70 -22.32
N GLY A 43 -17.67 14.85 -22.15
CA GLY A 43 -16.40 15.14 -22.83
C GLY A 43 -15.27 14.17 -22.50
N GLU A 44 -15.28 13.57 -21.31
CA GLU A 44 -14.33 12.51 -20.92
C GLU A 44 -14.49 11.25 -21.78
N GLU A 45 -15.72 10.82 -22.06
CA GLU A 45 -15.98 9.64 -22.89
C GLU A 45 -15.56 9.90 -24.35
N LEU A 46 -15.78 11.12 -24.86
CA LEU A 46 -15.33 11.51 -26.20
C LEU A 46 -13.80 11.42 -26.34
N VAL A 47 -13.05 11.94 -25.36
CA VAL A 47 -11.58 11.87 -25.38
C VAL A 47 -11.12 10.42 -25.27
N LYS A 48 -11.75 9.63 -24.42
CA LYS A 48 -11.46 8.21 -24.24
C LYS A 48 -11.73 7.40 -25.50
N GLU A 49 -12.87 7.60 -26.15
CA GLU A 49 -13.20 6.93 -27.42
C GLU A 49 -12.17 7.26 -28.49
N HIS A 50 -11.82 8.54 -28.62
CA HIS A 50 -10.81 8.96 -29.59
C HIS A 50 -9.44 8.32 -29.31
N LEU A 51 -8.96 8.35 -28.05
CA LEU A 51 -7.69 7.73 -27.69
C LEU A 51 -7.72 6.21 -27.84
N THR A 52 -8.83 5.54 -27.50
CA THR A 52 -8.96 4.08 -27.61
C THR A 52 -9.20 3.56 -29.02
N SER A 53 -9.61 4.43 -29.95
CA SER A 53 -9.69 4.14 -31.38
C SER A 53 -8.32 4.08 -32.07
N LEU A 54 -7.27 4.66 -31.45
CA LEU A 54 -5.94 4.73 -32.05
C LEU A 54 -5.27 3.34 -32.07
N PRO A 55 -4.65 2.95 -33.20
CA PRO A 55 -3.87 1.73 -33.29
C PRO A 55 -2.54 1.86 -32.52
N GLY A 56 -2.11 0.78 -31.85
CA GLY A 56 -0.80 0.71 -31.17
C GLY A 56 -0.83 0.83 -29.65
N GLY A 57 -2.01 0.74 -29.03
CA GLY A 57 -2.16 0.57 -27.59
C GLY A 57 -1.64 1.74 -26.76
N PHE A 58 -1.16 1.44 -25.55
CA PHE A 58 -0.72 2.45 -24.58
C PHE A 58 0.31 3.43 -25.14
N TRP A 59 1.36 2.95 -25.83
CA TRP A 59 2.45 3.81 -26.29
C TRP A 59 2.01 4.85 -27.33
N THR A 60 1.13 4.48 -28.25
CA THR A 60 0.55 5.45 -29.20
C THR A 60 -0.26 6.50 -28.46
N GLN A 61 -1.17 6.08 -27.56
CA GLN A 61 -2.00 7.00 -26.78
C GLN A 61 -1.14 7.94 -25.95
N PHE A 62 -0.14 7.41 -25.27
CA PHE A 62 0.80 8.16 -24.44
C PHE A 62 1.56 9.22 -25.26
N ILE A 63 2.11 8.87 -26.42
CA ILE A 63 2.84 9.80 -27.29
C ILE A 63 1.91 10.91 -27.79
N VAL A 64 0.71 10.57 -28.24
CA VAL A 64 -0.28 11.57 -28.69
C VAL A 64 -0.62 12.54 -27.56
N VAL A 65 -0.85 12.02 -26.35
CA VAL A 65 -1.11 12.85 -25.17
C VAL A 65 0.07 13.74 -24.84
N MET A 66 1.31 13.21 -24.87
CA MET A 66 2.50 14.01 -24.63
C MET A 66 2.63 15.14 -25.66
N ILE A 67 2.35 14.89 -26.94
CA ILE A 67 2.36 15.92 -27.98
C ILE A 67 1.29 16.99 -27.73
N VAL A 68 0.07 16.58 -27.39
CA VAL A 68 -1.02 17.53 -27.10
C VAL A 68 -0.68 18.40 -25.89
N ILE A 69 -0.19 17.80 -24.80
CA ILE A 69 0.25 18.53 -23.60
C ILE A 69 1.41 19.49 -23.93
N PHE A 70 2.35 19.06 -24.76
CA PHE A 70 3.48 19.89 -25.18
C PHE A 70 3.01 21.16 -25.90
N PHE A 71 2.09 21.04 -26.85
CA PHE A 71 1.53 22.19 -27.56
C PHE A 71 0.62 23.04 -26.68
N LEU A 72 -0.14 22.43 -25.77
CA LEU A 72 -1.00 23.16 -24.84
C LEU A 72 -0.19 24.01 -23.86
N GLY A 73 0.99 23.54 -23.46
CA GLY A 73 1.94 24.28 -22.62
C GLY A 73 2.47 25.57 -23.24
N PHE A 74 2.23 25.83 -24.53
CA PHE A 74 2.53 27.12 -25.15
C PHE A 74 1.52 28.21 -24.78
N PHE A 75 0.29 27.84 -24.41
CA PHE A 75 -0.80 28.77 -24.17
C PHE A 75 -1.29 28.77 -22.72
N LEU A 76 -1.24 27.61 -22.06
CA LEU A 76 -1.73 27.42 -20.70
C LEU A 76 -0.58 27.29 -19.70
N ASP A 77 -0.84 27.70 -18.46
CA ASP A 77 0.11 27.52 -17.36
C ASP A 77 0.12 26.05 -16.86
N PHE A 78 1.20 25.63 -16.20
CA PHE A 78 1.39 24.26 -15.74
C PHE A 78 0.30 23.86 -14.73
N LEU A 79 -0.13 24.82 -13.90
CA LEU A 79 -1.21 24.60 -12.94
C LEU A 79 -2.55 24.30 -13.64
N GLU A 80 -2.84 24.98 -14.75
CA GLU A 80 -4.07 24.77 -15.52
C GLU A 80 -4.05 23.39 -16.19
N ILE A 81 -2.93 23.02 -16.81
CA ILE A 81 -2.77 21.69 -17.43
C ILE A 81 -2.88 20.59 -16.37
N ALA A 82 -2.25 20.77 -15.20
CA ALA A 82 -2.27 19.80 -14.12
C ALA A 82 -3.67 19.60 -13.51
N VAL A 83 -4.50 20.64 -13.46
CA VAL A 83 -5.85 20.57 -12.87
C VAL A 83 -6.92 20.17 -13.90
N VAL A 84 -6.75 20.52 -15.18
CA VAL A 84 -7.75 20.26 -16.23
C VAL A 84 -7.42 18.99 -17.00
N VAL A 85 -6.23 18.90 -17.58
CA VAL A 85 -5.89 17.88 -18.58
C VAL A 85 -5.48 16.57 -17.93
N VAL A 86 -4.60 16.63 -16.92
CA VAL A 86 -4.08 15.43 -16.25
C VAL A 86 -5.20 14.56 -15.67
N PRO A 87 -6.22 15.08 -14.98
CA PRO A 87 -7.30 14.26 -14.44
C PRO A 87 -8.20 13.63 -15.50
N ILE A 88 -8.30 14.22 -16.70
CA ILE A 88 -9.04 13.64 -17.82
C ILE A 88 -8.24 12.50 -18.45
N VAL A 89 -6.95 12.70 -18.67
CA VAL A 89 -6.14 11.78 -19.47
C VAL A 89 -5.51 10.65 -18.64
N ALA A 90 -5.11 10.92 -17.39
CA ALA A 90 -4.44 9.92 -16.55
C ALA A 90 -5.30 8.67 -16.31
N PRO A 91 -6.60 8.75 -15.99
CA PRO A 91 -7.43 7.55 -15.81
C PRO A 91 -7.54 6.73 -17.09
N ILE A 92 -7.57 7.37 -18.27
CA ILE A 92 -7.67 6.70 -19.56
C ILE A 92 -6.40 5.91 -19.85
N LEU A 93 -5.22 6.52 -19.64
CA LEU A 93 -3.93 5.88 -19.89
C LEU A 93 -3.56 4.81 -18.86
N LEU A 94 -3.91 5.03 -17.58
CA LEU A 94 -3.59 4.11 -16.48
C LEU A 94 -4.63 2.98 -16.33
N ALA A 95 -5.72 3.02 -17.09
CA ALA A 95 -6.72 1.95 -17.11
C ALA A 95 -6.23 0.69 -17.84
N ASP A 96 -5.19 0.78 -18.69
CA ASP A 96 -4.63 -0.40 -19.36
C ASP A 96 -3.52 -1.04 -18.51
N PRO A 97 -3.79 -2.18 -17.85
CA PRO A 97 -2.80 -2.86 -17.01
C PRO A 97 -1.63 -3.45 -17.81
N SER A 98 -1.72 -3.54 -19.14
CA SER A 98 -0.63 -4.08 -19.97
C SER A 98 0.53 -3.10 -20.16
N ALA A 99 0.32 -1.82 -19.89
CA ALA A 99 1.32 -0.77 -20.09
C ALA A 99 2.49 -0.83 -19.10
N ASN A 100 2.33 -1.51 -17.97
CA ASN A 100 3.37 -1.70 -16.96
C ASN A 100 3.98 -0.35 -16.47
N VAL A 101 3.14 0.69 -16.33
CA VAL A 101 3.54 2.04 -15.89
C VAL A 101 2.87 2.45 -14.59
N THR A 102 3.52 3.34 -13.83
CA THR A 102 2.98 3.90 -12.58
C THR A 102 2.44 5.31 -12.81
N ALA A 103 1.51 5.74 -11.94
CA ALA A 103 1.04 7.13 -11.94
C ALA A 103 2.17 8.14 -11.66
N VAL A 104 3.15 7.75 -10.84
CA VAL A 104 4.34 8.56 -10.55
C VAL A 104 5.17 8.75 -11.81
N TRP A 105 5.44 7.68 -12.56
CA TRP A 105 6.13 7.75 -13.84
C TRP A 105 5.41 8.68 -14.82
N PHE A 106 4.09 8.52 -14.96
CA PHE A 106 3.29 9.38 -15.83
C PHE A 106 3.38 10.87 -15.42
N GLY A 107 3.27 11.16 -14.12
CA GLY A 107 3.39 12.51 -13.59
C GLY A 107 4.76 13.14 -13.86
N VAL A 108 5.84 12.37 -13.74
CA VAL A 108 7.20 12.84 -14.06
C VAL A 108 7.37 13.07 -15.55
N MET A 109 6.85 12.20 -16.41
CA MET A 109 6.88 12.40 -17.86
C MET A 109 6.12 13.65 -18.28
N VAL A 110 4.92 13.88 -17.74
CA VAL A 110 4.15 15.12 -17.94
C VAL A 110 4.93 16.33 -17.44
N GLY A 111 5.54 16.25 -16.26
CA GLY A 111 6.32 17.34 -15.68
C GLY A 111 7.53 17.74 -16.53
N LEU A 112 8.33 16.77 -16.97
CA LEU A 112 9.46 16.99 -17.88
C LEU A 112 9.00 17.57 -19.23
N ASN A 113 7.87 17.08 -19.75
CA ASN A 113 7.30 17.55 -21.00
C ASN A 113 6.82 19.01 -20.90
N ILE A 114 6.08 19.37 -19.85
CA ILE A 114 5.63 20.76 -19.61
C ILE A 114 6.84 21.69 -19.39
N GLN A 115 7.84 21.26 -18.63
CA GLN A 115 9.07 22.05 -18.45
C GLN A 115 9.79 22.31 -19.78
N THR A 116 9.82 21.31 -20.68
CA THR A 116 10.38 21.45 -22.02
C THR A 116 9.57 22.42 -22.88
N SER A 117 8.24 22.36 -22.80
CA SER A 117 7.33 23.28 -23.49
C SER A 117 7.58 24.74 -23.10
N PHE A 118 7.76 25.02 -21.80
CA PHE A 118 8.07 26.36 -21.27
C PHE A 118 9.41 26.95 -21.71
N LEU A 119 10.32 26.13 -22.23
CA LEU A 119 11.60 26.56 -22.79
C LEU A 119 11.56 26.71 -24.32
N THR A 120 10.52 26.22 -25.00
CA THR A 120 10.49 26.15 -26.46
C THR A 120 9.84 27.41 -27.08
N PRO A 121 10.50 28.11 -28.01
CA PRO A 121 9.88 29.18 -28.79
C PRO A 121 8.68 28.64 -29.60
N PRO A 122 7.57 29.38 -29.77
CA PRO A 122 7.44 30.83 -29.73
C PRO A 122 6.93 31.44 -28.40
N PHE A 123 6.53 30.62 -27.42
CA PHE A 123 5.85 31.09 -26.20
C PHE A 123 6.58 30.79 -24.89
N GLY A 124 7.85 30.36 -24.93
CA GLY A 124 8.62 30.06 -23.73
C GLY A 124 8.73 31.24 -22.75
N PHE A 125 7.86 31.29 -21.74
CA PHE A 125 7.76 32.40 -20.79
C PHE A 125 9.09 32.72 -20.13
N ALA A 126 9.86 31.67 -19.80
CA ALA A 126 11.21 31.81 -19.25
C ALA A 126 12.16 32.59 -20.19
N LEU A 127 12.06 32.37 -21.51
CA LEU A 127 12.87 33.08 -22.50
C LEU A 127 12.43 34.55 -22.66
N PHE A 128 11.14 34.83 -22.53
CA PHE A 128 10.64 36.21 -22.53
C PHE A 128 11.01 36.98 -21.28
N TYR A 129 10.97 36.35 -20.10
CA TYR A 129 11.49 36.94 -18.88
C TYR A 129 12.98 37.26 -19.02
N LEU A 130 13.77 36.33 -19.56
CA LEU A 130 15.19 36.55 -19.81
C LEU A 130 15.42 37.68 -20.83
N ARG A 131 14.59 37.78 -21.87
CA ARG A 131 14.64 38.90 -22.82
C ARG A 131 14.31 40.24 -22.14
N GLY A 132 13.40 40.26 -21.16
CA GLY A 132 13.01 41.46 -20.41
C GLY A 132 14.15 42.06 -19.59
N VAL A 133 15.08 41.23 -19.11
CA VAL A 133 16.27 41.68 -18.35
C VAL A 133 17.55 41.74 -19.18
N ALA A 134 17.56 41.15 -20.37
CA ALA A 134 18.74 41.12 -21.23
C ALA A 134 19.05 42.49 -21.87
N PRO A 135 20.32 42.93 -21.88
CA PRO A 135 20.72 44.16 -22.56
C PRO A 135 20.46 44.08 -24.07
N SER A 136 20.24 45.24 -24.69
CA SER A 136 19.92 45.36 -26.13
C SER A 136 20.99 44.79 -27.07
N SER A 137 22.20 44.55 -26.58
CA SER A 137 23.28 43.87 -27.30
C SER A 137 23.01 42.38 -27.55
N VAL A 138 22.17 41.73 -26.74
CA VAL A 138 21.82 40.31 -26.90
C VAL A 138 20.58 40.19 -27.77
N ARG A 139 20.74 39.57 -28.94
CA ARG A 139 19.62 39.33 -29.86
C ARG A 139 18.78 38.16 -29.37
N THR A 140 17.47 38.19 -29.62
CA THR A 140 16.54 37.10 -29.27
C THR A 140 16.98 35.74 -29.83
N LEU A 141 17.54 35.72 -31.04
CA LEU A 141 18.11 34.51 -31.65
C LEU A 141 19.28 33.90 -30.84
N GLN A 142 20.08 34.73 -30.16
CA GLN A 142 21.17 34.24 -29.30
C GLN A 142 20.61 33.58 -28.04
N ILE A 143 19.53 34.14 -27.48
CA ILE A 143 18.79 33.53 -26.35
C ILE A 143 18.22 32.18 -26.78
N TYR A 144 17.56 32.11 -27.94
CA TYR A 144 16.98 30.86 -28.46
C TYR A 144 18.04 29.80 -28.76
N LYS A 145 19.20 30.20 -29.31
CA LYS A 145 20.33 29.29 -29.54
C LYS A 145 20.94 28.76 -28.23
N GLY A 146 20.95 29.57 -27.17
CA GLY A 146 21.35 29.12 -25.84
C GLY A 146 20.33 28.14 -25.25
N ALA A 147 19.04 28.46 -25.36
CA ALA A 147 17.95 27.63 -24.87
C ALA A 147 17.87 26.27 -25.57
N SER A 148 18.16 26.20 -26.87
CA SER A 148 18.08 24.94 -27.63
C SER A 148 19.00 23.85 -27.10
N ALA A 149 20.15 24.22 -26.51
CA ALA A 149 21.03 23.25 -25.83
C ALA A 149 20.35 22.63 -24.59
N PHE A 150 19.65 23.44 -23.80
CA PHE A 150 18.89 22.96 -22.64
C PHE A 150 17.68 22.13 -23.05
N ILE A 151 16.97 22.53 -24.12
CA ILE A 151 15.86 21.74 -24.68
C ILE A 151 16.35 20.35 -25.12
N ALA A 152 17.52 20.27 -25.77
CA ALA A 152 18.09 18.99 -26.17
C ALA A 152 18.41 18.09 -24.96
N LEU A 153 18.98 18.67 -23.88
CA LEU A 153 19.21 17.93 -22.63
C LEU A 153 17.91 17.49 -21.96
N GLN A 154 16.85 18.30 -22.02
CA GLN A 154 15.54 17.96 -21.48
C GLN A 154 14.87 16.82 -22.27
N ILE A 155 14.93 16.87 -23.60
CA ILE A 155 14.45 15.76 -24.46
C ILE A 155 15.24 14.49 -24.17
N LEU A 156 16.56 14.58 -23.99
CA LEU A 156 17.37 13.43 -23.59
C LEU A 156 16.92 12.88 -22.22
N GLY A 157 16.69 13.75 -21.24
CA GLY A 157 16.16 13.37 -19.93
C GLY A 157 14.79 12.70 -20.03
N LEU A 158 13.89 13.21 -20.87
CA LEU A 158 12.59 12.64 -21.14
C LEU A 158 12.70 11.23 -21.77
N ILE A 159 13.64 11.04 -22.71
CA ILE A 159 13.90 9.73 -23.32
C ILE A 159 14.43 8.74 -22.28
N ILE A 160 15.37 9.15 -21.44
CA ILE A 160 15.94 8.31 -20.38
C ILE A 160 14.85 7.92 -19.37
N ALA A 161 14.09 8.89 -18.85
CA ALA A 161 12.99 8.63 -17.92
C ALA A 161 11.89 7.76 -18.56
N GLY A 162 11.63 7.95 -19.86
CA GLY A 162 10.68 7.17 -20.63
C GLY A 162 11.10 5.71 -20.81
N ALA A 163 12.39 5.47 -21.08
CA ALA A 163 12.94 4.13 -21.31
C ALA A 163 13.19 3.35 -20.01
N PHE A 164 13.39 4.04 -18.88
CA PHE A 164 13.70 3.41 -17.59
C PHE A 164 12.72 3.84 -16.49
N PRO A 165 11.48 3.27 -16.44
CA PRO A 165 10.50 3.62 -15.42
C PRO A 165 10.96 3.35 -13.98
N SER A 166 11.81 2.33 -13.78
CA SER A 166 12.37 1.99 -12.47
C SER A 166 13.19 3.14 -11.87
N LEU A 167 13.91 3.91 -12.69
CA LEU A 167 14.67 5.07 -12.24
C LEU A 167 13.77 6.12 -11.58
N VAL A 168 12.58 6.32 -12.15
CA VAL A 168 11.61 7.30 -11.67
C VAL A 168 10.93 6.84 -10.38
N ASN A 169 10.66 5.53 -10.24
CA ASN A 169 9.96 4.97 -9.08
C ASN A 169 10.89 4.72 -7.89
N TYR A 170 12.18 4.49 -8.12
CA TYR A 170 13.13 4.09 -7.08
C TYR A 170 13.26 5.14 -5.96
N LEU A 171 13.54 6.39 -6.30
CA LEU A 171 13.78 7.43 -5.29
C LEU A 171 12.52 7.72 -4.43
N PRO A 172 11.31 7.86 -4.99
CA PRO A 172 10.08 7.94 -4.20
C PRO A 172 9.90 6.76 -3.25
N ASN A 173 10.12 5.53 -3.72
CA ASN A 173 10.02 4.34 -2.87
C ASN A 173 11.06 4.35 -1.74
N LYS A 174 12.33 4.68 -2.04
CA LYS A 174 13.40 4.75 -1.04
C LYS A 174 13.07 5.79 0.02
N THR A 175 12.78 7.02 -0.40
CA THR A 175 12.45 8.12 0.54
C THR A 175 11.23 7.80 1.41
N HIS A 176 10.20 7.16 0.86
CA HIS A 176 9.02 6.75 1.60
C HIS A 176 9.35 5.66 2.64
N LEU A 177 10.12 4.62 2.26
CA LEU A 177 10.47 3.51 3.15
C LEU A 177 11.53 3.88 4.21
N THR A 178 12.34 4.91 3.96
CA THR A 178 13.31 5.42 4.95
C THR A 178 12.77 6.57 5.80
N SER A 179 11.53 7.01 5.56
CA SER A 179 10.92 8.12 6.30
C SER A 179 10.46 7.71 7.71
N ASP A 180 10.32 8.67 8.62
CA ASP A 180 9.73 8.44 9.95
C ASP A 180 8.25 7.99 9.88
N THR A 181 7.60 8.22 8.73
CA THR A 181 6.23 7.80 8.43
C THR A 181 6.17 6.50 7.62
N ALA A 182 7.26 5.74 7.55
CA ALA A 182 7.33 4.51 6.77
C ALA A 182 6.27 3.50 7.22
N PRO A 183 5.64 2.77 6.29
CA PRO A 183 4.69 1.71 6.64
C PRO A 183 5.41 0.57 7.37
N PRO A 184 4.71 -0.15 8.28
CA PRO A 184 5.30 -1.31 8.91
C PRO A 184 5.58 -2.42 7.87
N PRO A 185 6.61 -3.26 8.10
CA PRO A 185 6.97 -4.39 7.22
C PRO A 185 5.84 -5.40 6.97
N SER A 186 4.81 -5.42 7.82
CA SER A 186 3.62 -6.25 7.67
C SER A 186 2.74 -5.89 6.46
N ASN A 187 2.94 -4.70 5.85
CA ASN A 187 2.14 -4.22 4.72
C ASN A 187 2.12 -5.22 3.54
N PRO A 188 0.93 -5.68 3.09
CA PRO A 188 0.79 -6.61 1.97
C PRO A 188 1.53 -6.24 0.69
N LYS A 189 1.66 -4.94 0.40
CA LYS A 189 2.34 -4.43 -0.80
C LYS A 189 3.85 -4.68 -0.80
N LEU A 190 4.46 -4.83 0.37
CA LEU A 190 5.91 -5.02 0.51
C LEU A 190 6.31 -6.50 0.46
N GLN A 191 5.35 -7.41 0.62
CA GLN A 191 5.63 -8.79 1.03
C GLN A 191 6.48 -9.56 0.02
N GLU A 192 6.22 -9.43 -1.28
CA GLU A 192 6.99 -10.16 -2.31
C GLU A 192 8.44 -9.65 -2.41
N CYS A 193 8.65 -8.33 -2.40
CA CYS A 193 10.00 -7.76 -2.42
C CYS A 193 10.77 -8.04 -1.13
N MET A 194 10.08 -8.04 0.01
CA MET A 194 10.65 -8.45 1.27
C MET A 194 10.99 -9.95 1.29
N GLU A 195 10.13 -10.82 0.76
CA GLU A 195 10.42 -12.25 0.59
C GLU A 195 11.68 -12.46 -0.27
N ASN A 196 11.82 -11.73 -1.39
CA ASN A 196 13.02 -11.80 -2.22
C ASN A 196 14.30 -11.43 -1.45
N TYR A 197 14.23 -10.39 -0.61
CA TYR A 197 15.35 -10.01 0.26
C TYR A 197 15.67 -11.08 1.31
N ILE A 198 14.65 -11.53 2.06
CA ILE A 198 14.81 -12.49 3.16
C ILE A 198 15.27 -13.85 2.63
N PHE A 199 14.80 -14.29 1.47
CA PHE A 199 15.13 -15.62 0.94
C PHE A 199 16.62 -15.74 0.57
N VAL A 200 17.24 -14.63 0.14
CA VAL A 200 18.69 -14.56 -0.05
C VAL A 200 19.41 -14.62 1.30
N ASP A 201 18.91 -13.92 2.32
CA ASP A 201 19.50 -13.96 3.66
C ASP A 201 19.39 -15.37 4.28
N TYR A 202 18.26 -16.05 4.09
CA TYR A 202 18.11 -17.46 4.48
C TYR A 202 19.13 -18.35 3.82
N ASP A 203 19.38 -18.22 2.51
CA ASP A 203 20.38 -19.05 1.82
C ASP A 203 21.79 -18.83 2.41
N ASN A 204 22.12 -17.60 2.81
CA ASN A 204 23.43 -17.25 3.37
C ASN A 204 23.59 -17.64 4.85
N ARG A 205 22.54 -17.44 5.66
CA ARG A 205 22.56 -17.56 7.12
C ARG A 205 21.81 -18.78 7.66
N ARG A 206 21.37 -19.70 6.79
CA ARG A 206 20.62 -20.92 7.18
C ARG A 206 21.21 -21.64 8.38
N ARG A 207 22.52 -21.95 8.33
CA ARG A 207 23.23 -22.69 9.39
C ARG A 207 23.25 -21.94 10.72
N GLU A 208 23.36 -20.62 10.68
CA GLU A 208 23.34 -19.76 11.87
C GLU A 208 21.95 -19.79 12.51
N ILE A 209 20.90 -19.61 11.71
CA ILE A 209 19.51 -19.62 12.17
C ILE A 209 19.12 -21.00 12.71
N GLU A 210 19.43 -22.09 12.00
CA GLU A 210 19.17 -23.47 12.45
C GLU A 210 19.90 -23.77 13.77
N ALA A 211 21.17 -23.37 13.91
CA ALA A 211 21.92 -23.54 15.15
C ALA A 211 21.34 -22.74 16.33
N SER A 212 20.84 -21.52 16.06
CA SER A 212 20.17 -20.69 17.07
C SER A 212 18.85 -21.32 17.54
N ILE A 213 18.03 -21.83 16.60
CA ILE A 213 16.81 -22.59 16.91
C ILE A 213 17.14 -23.82 17.77
N ASP A 214 18.15 -24.59 17.39
CA ASP A 214 18.50 -25.83 18.11
C ASP A 214 19.09 -25.56 19.50
N ARG A 215 19.84 -24.47 19.67
CA ARG A 215 20.31 -24.01 20.99
C ARG A 215 19.13 -23.76 21.93
N VAL A 216 18.15 -22.97 21.50
CA VAL A 216 17.02 -22.57 22.37
C VAL A 216 16.10 -23.75 22.67
N LYS A 217 15.92 -24.70 21.75
CA LYS A 217 15.18 -25.95 22.02
C LYS A 217 15.78 -26.77 23.18
N THR A 218 17.08 -26.63 23.44
CA THR A 218 17.75 -27.33 24.55
C THR A 218 17.68 -26.58 25.88
N ALA A 219 17.17 -25.35 25.88
CA ALA A 219 17.00 -24.58 27.09
C ALA A 219 16.02 -25.27 28.05
N ASN A 220 16.32 -25.22 29.35
CA ASN A 220 15.45 -25.80 30.35
C ASN A 220 14.20 -24.93 30.52
N ILE A 221 13.06 -25.36 29.97
CA ILE A 221 11.77 -24.65 30.08
C ILE A 221 10.79 -25.33 31.07
N ALA A 222 11.21 -26.39 31.75
CA ALA A 222 10.32 -27.22 32.58
C ALA A 222 9.69 -26.49 33.78
N TYR A 223 10.25 -25.34 34.18
CA TYR A 223 9.72 -24.51 35.25
C TYR A 223 8.63 -23.53 34.80
N LEU A 224 8.44 -23.35 33.48
CA LEU A 224 7.37 -22.52 32.95
C LEU A 224 6.00 -23.22 33.12
N PRO A 225 4.88 -22.49 33.15
CA PRO A 225 3.55 -23.09 33.02
C PRO A 225 3.42 -23.93 31.73
N GLU A 226 2.66 -25.04 31.80
CA GLU A 226 2.49 -26.00 30.69
C GLU A 226 2.06 -25.32 29.38
N SER A 227 1.13 -24.36 29.44
CA SER A 227 0.69 -23.56 28.27
C SER A 227 1.86 -22.90 27.53
N TYR A 228 2.78 -22.25 28.26
CA TYR A 228 3.91 -21.56 27.66
C TYR A 228 4.98 -22.52 27.15
N GLN A 229 5.13 -23.70 27.77
CA GLN A 229 6.02 -24.74 27.25
C GLN A 229 5.53 -25.22 25.88
N ASP A 230 4.23 -25.50 25.76
CA ASP A 230 3.61 -25.93 24.50
C ASP A 230 3.72 -24.86 23.42
N GLU A 231 3.42 -23.60 23.75
CA GLU A 231 3.53 -22.46 22.84
C GLU A 231 4.97 -22.24 22.35
N LEU A 232 5.98 -22.31 23.24
CA LEU A 232 7.38 -22.17 22.87
C LEU A 232 7.86 -23.32 21.99
N ASN A 233 7.52 -24.56 22.35
CA ASN A 233 7.88 -25.72 21.55
C ASN A 233 7.27 -25.65 20.15
N GLU A 234 6.02 -25.21 20.05
CA GLU A 234 5.34 -25.00 18.77
C GLU A 234 5.96 -23.85 17.98
N SER A 235 6.34 -22.74 18.63
CA SER A 235 7.07 -21.62 18.03
C SER A 235 8.40 -22.10 17.41
N PHE A 236 9.22 -22.86 18.15
CA PHE A 236 10.50 -23.38 17.63
C PHE A 236 10.30 -24.39 16.50
N ARG A 237 9.24 -25.20 16.56
CA ARG A 237 8.88 -26.15 15.49
C ARG A 237 8.48 -25.41 14.22
N LYS A 238 7.67 -24.34 14.32
CA LYS A 238 7.30 -23.47 13.20
C LYS A 238 8.51 -22.75 12.62
N ALA A 239 9.38 -22.20 13.47
CA ALA A 239 10.62 -21.54 13.04
C ALA A 239 11.50 -22.50 12.21
N GLY A 240 11.65 -23.76 12.63
CA GLY A 240 12.37 -24.78 11.86
C GLY A 240 11.68 -25.18 10.55
N LYS A 241 10.35 -25.13 10.49
CA LYS A 241 9.58 -25.43 9.27
C LYS A 241 9.74 -24.35 8.18
N THR A 242 10.14 -23.14 8.55
CA THR A 242 10.28 -21.98 7.64
C THR A 242 11.00 -22.34 6.34
N PHE A 243 12.16 -23.01 6.40
CA PHE A 243 12.95 -23.34 5.21
C PHE A 243 12.22 -24.27 4.24
N SER A 244 11.47 -25.25 4.74
CA SER A 244 10.67 -26.13 3.88
C SER A 244 9.53 -25.38 3.17
N LEU A 245 8.96 -24.36 3.82
CA LEU A 245 7.92 -23.51 3.23
C LEU A 245 8.51 -22.56 2.18
N VAL A 246 9.73 -22.07 2.40
CA VAL A 246 10.47 -21.27 1.39
C VAL A 246 10.70 -22.10 0.13
N GLU A 247 11.12 -23.37 0.26
CA GLU A 247 11.27 -24.28 -0.88
C GLU A 247 9.93 -24.54 -1.58
N GLU A 248 8.83 -24.69 -0.84
CA GLU A 248 7.48 -24.81 -1.41
C GLU A 248 7.08 -23.57 -2.22
N ILE A 249 7.40 -22.36 -1.74
CA ILE A 249 7.16 -21.10 -2.46
C ILE A 249 8.00 -21.04 -3.73
N ARG A 250 9.30 -21.35 -3.66
CA ARG A 250 10.19 -21.36 -4.83
C ARG A 250 9.66 -22.31 -5.91
N ASN A 251 9.32 -23.54 -5.52
CA ASN A 251 8.80 -24.55 -6.45
C ASN A 251 7.44 -24.18 -7.06
N SER A 252 6.51 -23.67 -6.24
CA SER A 252 5.19 -23.26 -6.71
C SER A 252 5.24 -22.00 -7.59
N SER A 253 6.12 -21.04 -7.28
CA SER A 253 6.34 -19.85 -8.10
C SER A 253 6.98 -20.21 -9.44
N ALA A 254 8.01 -21.08 -9.44
CA ALA A 254 8.63 -21.57 -10.67
C ALA A 254 7.63 -22.31 -11.58
N SER A 255 6.73 -23.11 -11.00
CA SER A 255 5.66 -23.79 -11.76
C SER A 255 4.68 -22.82 -12.44
N VAL A 256 4.40 -21.68 -11.79
CA VAL A 256 3.56 -20.62 -12.37
C VAL A 256 4.32 -19.93 -13.50
N GLU A 257 5.58 -19.57 -13.29
CA GLU A 257 6.41 -18.85 -14.26
C GLU A 257 6.64 -19.69 -15.53
N GLU A 258 7.00 -20.97 -15.37
CA GLU A 258 7.19 -21.91 -16.47
C GLU A 258 5.92 -22.06 -17.31
N TYR A 259 4.75 -22.21 -16.66
CA TYR A 259 3.48 -22.32 -17.37
C TYR A 259 3.01 -20.98 -17.98
N SER A 260 3.45 -19.85 -17.43
CA SER A 260 3.08 -18.51 -17.92
C SER A 260 3.65 -18.21 -19.30
N ILE A 261 4.79 -18.82 -19.67
CA ILE A 261 5.43 -18.63 -20.98
C ILE A 261 4.49 -19.02 -22.11
N ASP A 262 3.90 -20.22 -22.05
CA ASP A 262 2.98 -20.74 -23.08
C ASP A 262 1.55 -20.20 -22.92
N TYR A 263 1.14 -19.90 -21.68
CA TYR A 263 -0.21 -19.37 -21.41
C TYR A 263 -0.38 -17.90 -21.81
N SER A 264 0.67 -17.09 -21.72
CA SER A 264 0.63 -15.66 -22.02
C SER A 264 0.11 -15.31 -23.43
N PRO A 265 0.65 -15.88 -24.54
CA PRO A 265 0.16 -15.56 -25.88
C PRO A 265 -1.32 -15.94 -26.06
N LEU A 266 -1.71 -17.13 -25.58
CA LEU A 266 -3.11 -17.60 -25.61
C LEU A 266 -4.03 -16.67 -24.81
N HIS A 267 -3.57 -16.23 -23.64
CA HIS A 267 -4.30 -15.29 -22.81
C HIS A 267 -4.53 -13.95 -23.53
N ILE A 268 -3.47 -13.37 -24.10
CA ILE A 268 -3.55 -12.08 -24.80
C ILE A 268 -4.52 -12.17 -25.99
N GLU A 269 -4.42 -13.23 -26.80
CA GLU A 269 -5.31 -13.47 -27.94
C GLU A 269 -6.78 -13.54 -27.52
N VAL A 270 -7.11 -14.40 -26.55
CA VAL A 270 -8.49 -14.53 -26.08
C VAL A 270 -9.01 -13.24 -25.42
N ARG A 271 -8.15 -12.51 -24.71
CA ARG A 271 -8.53 -11.20 -24.13
C ARG A 271 -8.78 -10.15 -25.21
N GLN A 272 -8.05 -10.16 -26.31
CA GLN A 272 -8.31 -9.27 -27.44
C GLN A 272 -9.67 -9.58 -28.07
N ILE A 273 -9.97 -10.85 -28.33
CA ILE A 273 -11.29 -11.29 -28.86
C ILE A 273 -12.41 -10.87 -27.89
N GLN A 274 -12.26 -11.15 -26.59
CA GLN A 274 -13.26 -10.77 -25.58
C GLN A 274 -13.43 -9.25 -25.46
N ARG A 275 -12.36 -8.46 -25.63
CA ARG A 275 -12.46 -6.99 -25.64
C ARG A 275 -13.24 -6.51 -26.86
N GLN A 276 -13.03 -7.10 -28.03
CA GLN A 276 -13.81 -6.79 -29.24
C GLN A 276 -15.28 -7.16 -29.07
N ALA A 277 -15.57 -8.37 -28.60
CA ALA A 277 -16.93 -8.81 -28.31
C ALA A 277 -17.65 -7.89 -27.30
N ARG A 278 -16.94 -7.39 -26.28
CA ARG A 278 -17.50 -6.41 -25.32
C ARG A 278 -17.76 -5.03 -25.92
N ARG A 279 -17.02 -4.61 -26.96
CA ARG A 279 -17.32 -3.38 -27.69
C ARG A 279 -18.61 -3.54 -28.48
N VAL A 280 -18.72 -4.64 -29.21
CA VAL A 280 -19.95 -5.00 -29.93
C VAL A 280 -21.15 -5.09 -28.98
N ASP A 281 -20.97 -5.66 -27.79
CA ASP A 281 -22.02 -5.68 -26.76
C ASP A 281 -22.48 -4.28 -26.33
N LYS A 282 -21.54 -3.34 -26.18
CA LYS A 282 -21.86 -1.95 -25.84
C LYS A 282 -22.59 -1.24 -26.98
N ASP A 283 -22.21 -1.53 -28.22
CA ASP A 283 -22.88 -0.98 -29.40
C ASP A 283 -24.31 -1.53 -29.53
N ILE A 284 -24.50 -2.83 -29.27
CA ILE A 284 -25.83 -3.47 -29.18
C ILE A 284 -26.66 -2.81 -28.07
N GLU A 285 -26.11 -2.63 -26.88
CA GLU A 285 -26.80 -1.98 -25.75
C GLU A 285 -27.27 -0.57 -26.12
N THR A 286 -26.40 0.21 -26.77
CA THR A 286 -26.72 1.58 -27.21
C THR A 286 -27.85 1.61 -28.25
N LEU A 287 -27.79 0.72 -29.24
CA LEU A 287 -28.84 0.60 -30.27
C LEU A 287 -30.16 0.07 -29.68
N ASP A 288 -30.08 -0.83 -28.70
CA ASP A 288 -31.25 -1.37 -28.02
C ASP A 288 -31.95 -0.28 -27.18
N GLU A 289 -31.18 0.54 -26.48
CA GLU A 289 -31.70 1.72 -25.76
C GLU A 289 -32.39 2.70 -26.72
N GLU A 290 -31.78 3.01 -27.86
CA GLU A 290 -32.37 3.87 -28.89
C GLU A 290 -33.68 3.28 -29.44
N ARG A 291 -33.67 1.98 -29.77
CA ARG A 291 -34.85 1.25 -30.22
C ARG A 291 -35.97 1.29 -29.17
N GLN A 292 -35.65 1.09 -27.90
CA GLN A 292 -36.62 1.16 -26.80
C GLN A 292 -37.19 2.58 -26.65
N ASN A 293 -36.36 3.61 -26.71
CA ASN A 293 -36.79 5.00 -26.62
C ASN A 293 -37.77 5.38 -27.75
N LEU A 294 -37.52 4.94 -28.98
CA LEU A 294 -38.42 5.17 -30.13
C LEU A 294 -39.80 4.53 -29.95
N ARG A 295 -39.91 3.40 -29.23
CA ARG A 295 -41.20 2.76 -28.93
C ARG A 295 -42.08 3.57 -27.98
N PHE A 296 -41.49 4.46 -27.19
CA PHE A 296 -42.21 5.36 -26.26
C PHE A 296 -42.37 6.79 -26.80
N ALA A 297 -41.94 7.06 -28.03
CA ALA A 297 -42.08 8.36 -28.66
C ALA A 297 -43.55 8.69 -29.00
N ALA A 298 -43.89 9.99 -29.08
CA ALA A 298 -45.25 10.45 -29.39
C ALA A 298 -45.76 10.00 -30.78
N THR A 299 -44.83 9.73 -31.70
CA THR A 299 -45.07 9.13 -33.01
C THR A 299 -44.09 7.97 -33.18
N VAL A 300 -44.61 6.75 -33.32
CA VAL A 300 -43.78 5.55 -33.48
C VAL A 300 -43.39 5.41 -34.95
N ASP A 301 -42.08 5.37 -35.22
CA ASP A 301 -41.52 5.07 -36.53
C ASP A 301 -41.16 3.57 -36.59
N GLU A 302 -42.06 2.75 -37.14
CA GLU A 302 -41.87 1.31 -37.23
C GLU A 302 -40.73 0.92 -38.19
N ASP A 303 -40.45 1.73 -39.22
CA ASP A 303 -39.40 1.46 -40.20
C ASP A 303 -38.01 1.65 -39.56
N GLU A 304 -37.84 2.68 -38.73
CA GLU A 304 -36.59 2.92 -38.02
C GLU A 304 -36.34 1.88 -36.91
N ILE A 305 -37.40 1.47 -36.20
CA ILE A 305 -37.31 0.36 -35.22
C ILE A 305 -36.85 -0.94 -35.92
N ALA A 306 -37.42 -1.26 -37.09
CA ALA A 306 -37.04 -2.45 -37.85
C ALA A 306 -35.58 -2.39 -38.35
N ARG A 307 -35.07 -1.19 -38.70
CA ARG A 307 -33.65 -0.99 -39.05
C ARG A 307 -32.73 -1.24 -37.86
N LEU A 308 -33.04 -0.67 -36.70
CA LEU A 308 -32.26 -0.87 -35.49
C LEU A 308 -32.25 -2.35 -35.07
N GLU A 309 -33.38 -3.05 -35.19
CA GLU A 309 -33.43 -4.51 -34.95
C GLU A 309 -32.51 -5.28 -35.91
N ALA A 310 -32.52 -4.94 -37.21
CA ALA A 310 -31.62 -5.57 -38.18
C ALA A 310 -30.14 -5.30 -37.88
N MET A 311 -29.79 -4.08 -37.44
CA MET A 311 -28.42 -3.73 -37.01
C MET A 311 -28.00 -4.51 -35.78
N ILE A 312 -28.86 -4.61 -34.76
CA ILE A 312 -28.61 -5.40 -33.55
C ILE A 312 -28.37 -6.86 -33.91
N THR A 313 -29.22 -7.47 -34.75
CA THR A 313 -29.03 -8.86 -35.18
C THR A 313 -27.71 -9.06 -35.94
N GLY A 314 -27.31 -8.09 -36.78
CA GLY A 314 -26.02 -8.12 -37.46
C GLY A 314 -24.84 -8.10 -36.49
N LEU A 315 -24.88 -7.24 -35.47
CA LEU A 315 -23.87 -7.16 -34.43
C LEU A 315 -23.85 -8.41 -33.53
N GLU A 316 -25.01 -8.99 -33.22
CA GLU A 316 -25.10 -10.27 -32.50
C GLU A 316 -24.42 -11.40 -33.27
N GLN A 317 -24.58 -11.43 -34.59
CA GLN A 317 -23.89 -12.38 -35.45
C GLN A 317 -22.38 -12.14 -35.45
N GLU A 318 -21.93 -10.90 -35.63
CA GLU A 318 -20.51 -10.53 -35.57
C GLU A 318 -19.87 -10.95 -34.23
N LYS A 319 -20.56 -10.69 -33.12
CA LYS A 319 -20.13 -11.12 -31.79
C LYS A 319 -19.99 -12.64 -31.71
N SER A 320 -20.96 -13.39 -32.22
CA SER A 320 -20.93 -14.85 -32.25
C SER A 320 -19.73 -15.36 -33.06
N GLU A 321 -19.48 -14.76 -34.22
CA GLU A 321 -18.32 -15.06 -35.07
C GLU A 321 -17.00 -14.77 -34.35
N LEU A 322 -16.88 -13.64 -33.65
CA LEU A 322 -15.71 -13.32 -32.84
C LEU A 322 -15.49 -14.36 -31.73
N LEU A 323 -16.53 -14.71 -30.98
CA LEU A 323 -16.41 -15.68 -29.89
C LEU A 323 -16.10 -17.09 -30.38
N SER A 324 -16.49 -17.43 -31.61
CA SER A 324 -16.13 -18.72 -32.24
C SER A 324 -14.63 -18.85 -32.56
N GLN A 325 -13.89 -17.74 -32.58
CA GLN A 325 -12.44 -17.74 -32.80
C GLN A 325 -11.65 -18.08 -31.52
N VAL A 326 -12.31 -18.17 -30.37
CA VAL A 326 -11.67 -18.56 -29.11
C VAL A 326 -11.19 -20.02 -29.21
N PRO A 327 -9.90 -20.32 -28.98
CA PRO A 327 -9.39 -21.68 -29.03
C PRO A 327 -10.04 -22.63 -28.02
N ASP A 328 -10.35 -23.86 -28.44
CA ASP A 328 -11.01 -24.88 -27.60
C ASP A 328 -10.24 -25.23 -26.31
N ASN A 329 -8.91 -25.09 -26.33
CA ASN A 329 -8.06 -25.38 -25.19
C ASN A 329 -8.06 -24.28 -24.11
N TRP A 330 -8.65 -23.10 -24.38
CA TRP A 330 -8.62 -21.93 -23.49
C TRP A 330 -9.09 -22.22 -22.07
N GLU A 331 -10.25 -22.85 -21.91
CA GLU A 331 -10.85 -23.08 -20.59
C GLU A 331 -9.96 -23.99 -19.73
N SER A 332 -9.50 -25.08 -20.32
CA SER A 332 -8.56 -26.02 -19.67
C SER A 332 -7.23 -25.35 -19.30
N ALA A 333 -6.71 -24.50 -20.19
CA ALA A 333 -5.44 -23.81 -19.98
C ALA A 333 -5.54 -22.76 -18.86
N ARG A 334 -6.65 -22.00 -18.82
CA ARG A 334 -6.96 -21.01 -17.80
C ARG A 334 -7.15 -21.64 -16.42
N ASP A 335 -7.86 -22.77 -16.34
CA ASP A 335 -8.09 -23.45 -15.06
C ASP A 335 -6.81 -24.06 -14.51
N LYS A 336 -5.93 -24.57 -15.38
CA LYS A 336 -4.58 -24.99 -14.98
C LYS A 336 -3.76 -23.81 -14.43
N PHE A 337 -3.75 -22.65 -15.10
CA PHE A 337 -3.08 -21.45 -14.59
C PHE A 337 -3.62 -21.04 -13.21
N LYS A 338 -4.95 -20.94 -13.07
CA LYS A 338 -5.60 -20.59 -11.79
C LYS A 338 -5.25 -21.56 -10.67
N SER A 339 -5.18 -22.86 -10.95
CA SER A 339 -4.80 -23.87 -9.97
C SER A 339 -3.35 -23.67 -9.48
N LEU A 340 -2.41 -23.46 -10.41
CA LEU A 340 -1.00 -23.19 -10.09
C LEU A 340 -0.85 -21.87 -9.30
N ALA A 341 -1.50 -20.80 -9.77
CA ALA A 341 -1.52 -19.51 -9.09
C ALA A 341 -2.08 -19.61 -7.66
N LYS A 342 -3.20 -20.33 -7.49
CA LYS A 342 -3.81 -20.57 -6.18
C LYS A 342 -2.89 -21.36 -5.25
N LYS A 343 -2.15 -22.33 -5.78
CA LYS A 343 -1.14 -23.09 -5.03
C LYS A 343 0.00 -22.17 -4.55
N ALA A 344 0.54 -21.33 -5.43
CA ALA A 344 1.59 -20.36 -5.08
C ALA A 344 1.12 -19.36 -4.00
N THR A 345 -0.09 -18.81 -4.14
CA THR A 345 -0.68 -17.91 -3.13
C THR A 345 -0.84 -18.59 -1.78
N ARG A 346 -1.32 -19.84 -1.76
CA ARG A 346 -1.46 -20.63 -0.52
C ARG A 346 -0.10 -20.92 0.14
N ALA A 347 0.92 -21.27 -0.64
CA ALA A 347 2.27 -21.50 -0.12
C ALA A 347 2.81 -20.23 0.58
N ARG A 348 2.66 -19.05 -0.05
CA ARG A 348 3.04 -17.76 0.56
C ARG A 348 2.24 -17.44 1.82
N GLN A 349 0.92 -17.69 1.82
CA GLN A 349 0.10 -17.47 3.01
C GLN A 349 0.51 -18.38 4.17
N ASN A 350 0.75 -19.67 3.90
CA ASN A 350 1.20 -20.62 4.91
C ASN A 350 2.55 -20.24 5.51
N TYR A 351 3.50 -19.82 4.67
CA TYR A 351 4.78 -19.27 5.13
C TYR A 351 4.58 -18.05 6.04
N ARG A 352 3.77 -17.07 5.62
CA ARG A 352 3.53 -15.84 6.38
C ARG A 352 2.93 -16.11 7.76
N MET A 353 1.89 -16.95 7.82
CA MET A 353 1.30 -17.36 9.10
C MET A 353 2.32 -18.09 9.97
N ASN A 354 3.09 -19.01 9.38
CA ASN A 354 4.10 -19.78 10.12
C ASN A 354 5.18 -18.88 10.73
N VAL A 355 5.73 -17.91 9.98
CA VAL A 355 6.77 -17.01 10.50
C VAL A 355 6.22 -16.05 11.55
N ASP A 356 5.03 -15.47 11.30
CA ASP A 356 4.36 -14.55 12.23
C ASP A 356 4.06 -15.25 13.56
N GLU A 357 3.42 -16.42 13.52
CA GLU A 357 3.09 -17.22 14.71
C GLU A 357 4.33 -17.74 15.43
N SER A 358 5.42 -18.03 14.71
CA SER A 358 6.67 -18.46 15.34
C SER A 358 7.33 -17.34 16.14
N TYR A 359 7.22 -16.10 15.69
CA TYR A 359 7.93 -14.97 16.28
C TYR A 359 7.08 -14.23 17.34
N GLU A 360 5.75 -14.22 17.20
CA GLU A 360 4.82 -13.59 18.15
C GLU A 360 5.03 -14.10 19.58
N THR A 361 5.14 -15.41 19.78
CA THR A 361 5.41 -16.00 21.10
C THR A 361 6.70 -15.47 21.73
N ILE A 362 7.74 -15.24 20.93
CA ILE A 362 9.05 -14.76 21.40
C ILE A 362 8.97 -13.30 21.82
N ILE A 363 8.33 -12.45 21.02
CA ILE A 363 8.11 -11.04 21.36
C ILE A 363 7.30 -10.95 22.66
N THR A 364 6.20 -11.69 22.75
CA THR A 364 5.31 -11.68 23.92
C THR A 364 6.05 -12.12 25.17
N LEU A 365 6.81 -13.23 25.10
CA LEU A 365 7.60 -13.71 26.24
C LEU A 365 8.69 -12.72 26.64
N ARG A 366 9.45 -12.16 25.70
CA ARG A 366 10.47 -11.15 26.03
C ARG A 366 9.86 -9.91 26.67
N LYS A 367 8.69 -9.48 26.20
CA LYS A 367 7.94 -8.36 26.79
C LYS A 367 7.52 -8.69 28.22
N MET A 368 6.94 -9.87 28.46
CA MET A 368 6.59 -10.35 29.82
C MET A 368 7.81 -10.35 30.76
N LEU A 369 8.96 -10.83 30.28
CA LEU A 369 10.18 -10.85 31.09
C LEU A 369 10.72 -9.44 31.37
N SER A 370 10.62 -8.51 30.41
CA SER A 370 11.00 -7.11 30.62
C SER A 370 10.09 -6.37 31.62
N GLU A 371 8.83 -6.80 31.73
CA GLU A 371 7.81 -6.25 32.65
C GLU A 371 7.87 -6.85 34.06
N THR A 372 8.79 -7.81 34.33
CA THR A 372 8.88 -8.53 35.61
C THR A 372 9.00 -7.60 36.83
N SER A 373 9.78 -6.52 36.74
CA SER A 373 9.92 -5.57 37.86
C SER A 373 8.62 -4.82 38.13
N GLN A 374 7.92 -4.39 37.07
CA GLN A 374 6.64 -3.69 37.18
C GLN A 374 5.53 -4.62 37.72
N LEU A 375 5.57 -5.90 37.36
CA LEU A 375 4.67 -6.91 37.92
C LEU A 375 4.87 -7.08 39.42
N VAL A 376 6.11 -7.11 39.90
CA VAL A 376 6.44 -7.19 41.33
C VAL A 376 5.91 -5.94 42.06
N ASP A 377 6.25 -4.75 41.58
CA ASP A 377 5.85 -3.47 42.20
C ASP A 377 4.32 -3.31 42.25
N SER A 378 3.62 -3.71 41.18
CA SER A 378 2.15 -3.67 41.13
C SER A 378 1.50 -4.73 42.03
N SER A 379 2.11 -5.90 42.17
CA SER A 379 1.56 -7.00 42.97
C SER A 379 1.67 -6.75 44.48
N GLU A 380 2.71 -6.02 44.93
CA GLU A 380 2.83 -5.58 46.33
C GLU A 380 1.64 -4.72 46.79
N LYS A 381 0.95 -4.05 45.86
CA LYS A 381 -0.25 -3.26 46.14
C LYS A 381 -1.51 -4.09 46.35
N ILE A 382 -1.52 -5.39 46.00
CA ILE A 382 -2.71 -6.25 46.06
C ILE A 382 -3.13 -6.55 47.51
N LEU A 383 -2.21 -7.03 48.36
CA LEU A 383 -2.53 -7.39 49.75
C LEU A 383 -3.02 -6.19 50.59
N PRO A 384 -2.46 -4.98 50.46
CA PRO A 384 -3.01 -3.77 51.11
C PRO A 384 -4.47 -3.44 50.74
N LEU A 385 -5.00 -3.94 49.62
CA LEU A 385 -6.41 -3.77 49.27
C LEU A 385 -7.34 -4.42 50.29
N ILE A 386 -6.90 -5.46 51.01
CA ILE A 386 -7.69 -6.12 52.05
C ILE A 386 -8.03 -5.13 53.18
N GLU A 387 -7.04 -4.37 53.65
CA GLU A 387 -7.25 -3.34 54.67
C GLU A 387 -8.09 -2.18 54.13
N THR A 388 -7.95 -1.87 52.85
CA THR A 388 -8.79 -0.87 52.18
C THR A 388 -10.26 -1.28 52.15
N VAL A 389 -10.55 -2.56 51.85
CA VAL A 389 -11.90 -3.11 51.83
C VAL A 389 -12.52 -3.17 53.24
N LYS A 390 -11.73 -3.44 54.28
CA LYS A 390 -12.21 -3.48 55.66
C LYS A 390 -12.51 -2.10 56.24
N ASN A 391 -11.66 -1.11 55.93
CA ASN A 391 -11.64 0.16 56.66
C ASN A 391 -12.30 1.33 55.91
N GLN A 392 -12.58 1.20 54.61
CA GLN A 392 -13.19 2.26 53.80
C GLN A 392 -14.62 1.92 53.33
N THR A 393 -15.32 2.92 52.79
CA THR A 393 -16.65 2.68 52.19
C THR A 393 -16.52 1.83 50.92
N ALA A 394 -17.53 1.00 50.63
CA ALA A 394 -17.53 0.12 49.46
C ALA A 394 -17.26 0.88 48.14
N LYS A 395 -17.71 2.13 48.02
CA LYS A 395 -17.47 2.97 46.84
C LYS A 395 -15.99 3.35 46.70
N THR A 396 -15.35 3.83 47.77
CA THR A 396 -13.92 4.19 47.75
C THR A 396 -13.03 2.96 47.57
N ALA A 397 -13.32 1.86 48.27
CA ALA A 397 -12.59 0.61 48.10
C ALA A 397 -12.67 0.09 46.66
N MET A 398 -13.85 0.16 46.03
CA MET A 398 -14.05 -0.22 44.63
C MET A 398 -13.21 0.63 43.66
N GLU A 399 -13.08 1.94 43.89
CA GLU A 399 -12.25 2.83 43.05
C GLU A 399 -10.76 2.50 43.19
N ILE A 400 -10.29 2.21 44.40
CA ILE A 400 -8.89 1.83 44.65
C ILE A 400 -8.57 0.47 44.02
N VAL A 401 -9.47 -0.53 44.19
CA VAL A 401 -9.32 -1.83 43.51
C VAL A 401 -9.30 -1.66 41.99
N LYS A 402 -10.12 -0.76 41.43
CA LYS A 402 -10.13 -0.47 40.00
C LYS A 402 -8.79 0.13 39.53
N SER A 403 -8.16 0.98 40.35
CA SER A 403 -6.85 1.55 40.03
C SER A 403 -5.79 0.46 39.91
N VAL A 404 -5.73 -0.46 40.86
CA VAL A 404 -4.77 -1.59 40.86
C VAL A 404 -5.11 -2.61 39.76
N GLU A 405 -6.39 -2.88 39.50
CA GLU A 405 -6.85 -3.68 38.35
C GLU A 405 -6.37 -3.09 37.02
N SER A 406 -6.36 -1.76 36.89
CA SER A 406 -5.89 -1.08 35.68
C SER A 406 -4.38 -1.18 35.53
N GLU A 407 -3.60 -0.88 36.58
CA GLU A 407 -2.13 -0.98 36.54
C GLU A 407 -1.66 -2.40 36.18
N ILE A 408 -2.24 -3.43 36.81
CA ILE A 408 -1.93 -4.83 36.48
C ILE A 408 -2.46 -5.20 35.09
N GLY A 409 -3.60 -4.62 34.70
CA GLY A 409 -4.24 -4.89 33.43
C GLY A 409 -3.55 -4.28 32.21
N ASP A 410 -2.58 -3.40 32.41
CA ASP A 410 -1.70 -2.82 31.38
C ASP A 410 -0.47 -3.72 31.10
N LEU A 411 -0.20 -4.70 31.97
CA LEU A 411 0.88 -5.68 31.81
C LEU A 411 0.47 -6.83 30.86
N THR A 412 1.46 -7.43 30.20
CA THR A 412 1.27 -8.47 29.19
C THR A 412 0.93 -9.81 29.80
N GLU A 413 -0.15 -10.47 29.34
CA GLU A 413 -0.55 -11.85 29.70
C GLU A 413 -0.80 -12.10 31.22
N VAL A 414 -1.18 -11.07 31.98
CA VAL A 414 -1.52 -11.19 33.41
C VAL A 414 -3.04 -11.29 33.64
N ASP A 415 -3.77 -11.83 32.67
CA ASP A 415 -5.23 -11.80 32.60
C ASP A 415 -5.93 -12.52 33.75
N LYS A 416 -5.33 -13.57 34.30
CA LYS A 416 -5.88 -14.31 35.45
C LYS A 416 -5.90 -13.45 36.71
N VAL A 417 -4.82 -12.72 37.00
CA VAL A 417 -4.73 -11.81 38.15
C VAL A 417 -5.74 -10.67 37.99
N LYS A 418 -5.78 -10.06 36.79
CA LYS A 418 -6.77 -9.03 36.43
C LYS A 418 -8.20 -9.53 36.58
N SER A 419 -8.49 -10.75 36.14
CA SER A 419 -9.82 -11.37 36.25
C SER A 419 -10.27 -11.51 37.70
N PHE A 420 -9.37 -11.92 38.62
CA PHE A 420 -9.68 -11.97 40.05
C PHE A 420 -9.92 -10.59 40.65
N LEU A 421 -9.11 -9.58 40.31
CA LEU A 421 -9.32 -8.20 40.76
C LEU A 421 -10.64 -7.61 40.22
N SER A 422 -10.97 -7.93 38.97
CA SER A 422 -12.24 -7.54 38.35
C SER A 422 -13.44 -8.16 39.08
N LYS A 423 -13.33 -9.42 39.53
CA LYS A 423 -14.34 -10.10 40.36
C LYS A 423 -14.43 -9.47 41.76
N ALA A 424 -13.30 -9.14 42.38
CA ALA A 424 -13.26 -8.43 43.67
C ALA A 424 -13.97 -7.07 43.58
N ARG A 425 -13.67 -6.28 42.54
CA ARG A 425 -14.35 -5.01 42.27
C ARG A 425 -15.86 -5.17 42.06
N ARG A 426 -16.29 -6.20 41.31
CA ARG A 426 -17.71 -6.48 41.07
C ARG A 426 -18.45 -6.85 42.36
N ALA A 427 -17.81 -7.56 43.29
CA ALA A 427 -18.39 -7.91 44.59
C ALA A 427 -18.67 -6.67 45.47
N LEU A 428 -17.97 -5.56 45.25
CA LEU A 428 -18.19 -4.28 45.95
C LEU A 428 -19.20 -3.36 45.26
N ARG A 429 -19.80 -3.78 44.13
CA ARG A 429 -20.64 -2.93 43.28
C ARG A 429 -22.12 -2.99 43.68
N GLY A 430 -22.75 -1.83 43.80
CA GLY A 430 -24.20 -1.69 43.95
C GLY A 430 -24.66 -1.50 45.39
N ASN A 431 -25.95 -1.75 45.65
CA ASN A 431 -26.60 -1.46 46.94
C ASN A 431 -26.37 -2.52 48.03
N ASN A 432 -25.83 -3.70 47.68
CA ASN A 432 -25.53 -4.79 48.62
C ASN A 432 -24.09 -5.30 48.41
N PRO A 433 -23.07 -4.56 48.89
CA PRO A 433 -21.67 -4.93 48.73
C PRO A 433 -21.32 -6.17 49.57
N GLU A 434 -20.53 -7.07 48.99
CA GLU A 434 -20.08 -8.33 49.62
C GLU A 434 -18.56 -8.27 49.90
N PRO A 435 -18.12 -7.58 50.97
CA PRO A 435 -16.69 -7.35 51.24
C PRO A 435 -15.91 -8.64 51.51
N GLU A 436 -16.55 -9.66 52.09
CA GLU A 436 -15.92 -10.96 52.35
C GLU A 436 -15.55 -11.68 51.04
N LYS A 437 -16.45 -11.70 50.05
CA LYS A 437 -16.15 -12.27 48.73
C LYS A 437 -15.12 -11.44 47.97
N ALA A 438 -15.13 -10.11 48.14
CA ALA A 438 -14.11 -9.25 47.56
C ALA A 438 -12.71 -9.59 48.10
N ILE A 439 -12.59 -9.77 49.42
CA ILE A 439 -11.34 -10.18 50.08
C ILE A 439 -10.89 -11.57 49.59
N GLU A 440 -11.81 -12.53 49.45
CA GLU A 440 -11.49 -13.87 48.91
C GLU A 440 -10.88 -13.79 47.50
N PHE A 441 -11.44 -12.95 46.62
CA PHE A 441 -10.89 -12.75 45.28
C PHE A 441 -9.55 -11.99 45.30
N ILE A 442 -9.33 -11.08 46.24
CA ILE A 442 -8.04 -10.40 46.41
C ILE A 442 -6.96 -11.39 46.85
N TYR A 443 -7.26 -12.31 47.77
CA TYR A 443 -6.32 -13.38 48.12
C TYR A 443 -5.98 -14.27 46.92
N LYS A 444 -6.98 -14.68 46.14
CA LYS A 444 -6.77 -15.46 44.91
C LYS A 444 -5.93 -14.70 43.88
N ALA A 445 -6.11 -13.37 43.78
CA ALA A 445 -5.30 -12.53 42.92
C ALA A 445 -3.84 -12.47 43.38
N ALA A 446 -3.60 -12.31 44.68
CA ALA A 446 -2.26 -12.29 45.26
C ALA A 446 -1.55 -13.64 45.08
N GLU A 447 -2.23 -14.74 45.37
CA GLU A 447 -1.69 -16.09 45.18
C GLU A 447 -1.33 -16.35 43.71
N GLN A 448 -2.21 -15.97 42.77
CA GLN A 448 -1.89 -16.09 41.34
C GLN A 448 -0.71 -15.20 40.94
N ALA A 449 -0.64 -13.96 41.45
CA ALA A 449 0.46 -13.05 41.16
C ALA A 449 1.80 -13.59 41.67
N ASP A 450 1.83 -14.22 42.86
CA ASP A 450 3.03 -14.85 43.39
C ASP A 450 3.50 -16.02 42.51
N VAL A 451 2.56 -16.82 41.98
CA VAL A 451 2.87 -17.89 41.02
C VAL A 451 3.48 -17.31 39.75
N GLU A 452 2.89 -16.26 39.16
CA GLU A 452 3.44 -15.60 37.96
C GLU A 452 4.83 -15.02 38.23
N ILE A 453 4.99 -14.25 39.31
CA ILE A 453 6.26 -13.61 39.68
C ILE A 453 7.38 -14.65 39.89
N ALA A 454 7.06 -15.80 40.51
CA ALA A 454 8.05 -16.83 40.80
C ALA A 454 8.71 -17.37 39.52
N TRP A 455 7.91 -17.72 38.51
CA TRP A 455 8.47 -18.22 37.25
C TRP A 455 9.02 -17.09 36.38
N HIS A 456 8.44 -15.88 36.38
CA HIS A 456 8.99 -14.72 35.66
C HIS A 456 10.41 -14.39 36.14
N LYS A 457 10.64 -14.30 37.46
CA LYS A 457 11.98 -14.01 38.03
C LYS A 457 13.00 -15.06 37.63
N ARG A 458 12.58 -16.33 37.62
CA ARG A 458 13.45 -17.44 37.21
C ARG A 458 13.74 -17.41 35.72
N ALA A 459 12.72 -17.21 34.88
CA ALA A 459 12.86 -17.08 33.44
C ALA A 459 13.74 -15.88 33.04
N ALA A 460 13.61 -14.76 33.73
CA ALA A 460 14.45 -13.59 33.53
C ALA A 460 15.94 -13.85 33.85
N ALA A 461 16.24 -14.80 34.74
CA ALA A 461 17.60 -15.16 35.10
C ALA A 461 18.19 -16.29 34.23
N GLU A 462 17.39 -17.30 33.87
CA GLU A 462 17.85 -18.53 33.20
C GLU A 462 17.61 -18.53 31.68
N LEU A 463 16.60 -17.81 31.16
CA LEU A 463 16.14 -17.92 29.77
C LEU A 463 16.28 -16.62 28.96
N SER A 464 16.38 -15.46 29.61
CA SER A 464 16.43 -14.15 28.95
C SER A 464 17.58 -14.00 27.96
N GLU A 465 18.79 -14.44 28.32
CA GLU A 465 19.98 -14.37 27.48
C GLU A 465 19.85 -15.23 26.22
N ASP A 466 19.39 -16.47 26.36
CA ASP A 466 19.19 -17.37 25.21
C ASP A 466 18.08 -16.85 24.28
N LEU A 467 16.99 -16.31 24.83
CA LEU A 467 15.92 -15.67 24.04
C LEU A 467 16.39 -14.40 23.34
N GLU A 468 17.28 -13.61 23.94
CA GLU A 468 17.84 -12.42 23.32
C GLU A 468 18.77 -12.77 22.16
N ILE A 469 19.64 -13.77 22.33
CA ILE A 469 20.49 -14.28 21.25
C ILE A 469 19.62 -14.81 20.11
N TYR A 470 18.59 -15.58 20.44
CA TYR A 470 17.65 -16.12 19.46
C TYR A 470 16.95 -15.03 18.68
N ASP A 471 16.35 -14.07 19.39
CA ASP A 471 15.65 -12.94 18.80
C ASP A 471 16.56 -12.14 17.88
N ASN A 472 17.75 -11.75 18.34
CA ASN A 472 18.72 -11.02 17.53
C ASN A 472 19.13 -11.79 16.26
N THR A 473 19.08 -13.12 16.29
CA THR A 473 19.38 -13.95 15.10
C THR A 473 18.25 -13.91 14.09
N ILE A 474 16.99 -13.98 14.55
CA ILE A 474 15.81 -14.20 13.69
C ILE A 474 14.97 -12.94 13.42
N ALA A 475 15.18 -11.86 14.18
CA ALA A 475 14.39 -10.63 14.13
C ALA A 475 14.35 -9.99 12.73
N ASP A 476 15.49 -9.96 12.04
CA ASP A 476 15.63 -9.41 10.69
C ASP A 476 15.26 -10.39 9.57
N THR A 477 14.85 -11.62 9.92
CA THR A 477 14.47 -12.67 8.96
C THR A 477 13.05 -13.18 9.22
N ILE A 478 12.91 -14.22 10.04
CA ILE A 478 11.62 -14.81 10.42
C ILE A 478 10.73 -13.74 11.06
N GLY A 479 11.30 -12.89 11.92
CA GLY A 479 10.59 -11.85 12.65
C GLY A 479 10.39 -10.53 11.90
N MET A 480 10.88 -10.39 10.66
CA MET A 480 11.00 -9.10 9.97
C MET A 480 9.66 -8.37 9.84
N ARG A 481 8.57 -9.13 9.65
CA ARG A 481 7.19 -8.62 9.50
C ARG A 481 6.64 -7.93 10.74
N MET A 482 7.10 -8.33 11.92
CA MET A 482 6.66 -7.82 13.22
C MET A 482 7.58 -6.72 13.76
N GLN A 483 8.63 -6.36 13.02
CA GLN A 483 9.47 -5.22 13.36
C GLN A 483 8.71 -3.91 13.19
N THR A 484 9.08 -2.90 13.96
CA THR A 484 8.44 -1.58 13.88
C THR A 484 8.76 -0.87 12.57
N ARG A 485 9.96 -1.09 12.03
CA ARG A 485 10.47 -0.46 10.81
C ARG A 485 11.52 -1.34 10.13
N LEU A 486 11.71 -1.09 8.84
CA LEU A 486 12.82 -1.65 8.07
C LEU A 486 14.14 -0.95 8.44
N THR A 487 15.25 -1.68 8.38
CA THR A 487 16.58 -1.09 8.41
C THR A 487 16.87 -0.34 7.11
N HIS A 488 17.93 0.47 7.07
CA HIS A 488 18.27 1.25 5.87
C HIS A 488 18.56 0.34 4.66
N ASP A 489 19.32 -0.74 4.88
CA ASP A 489 19.73 -1.68 3.84
C ASP A 489 18.54 -2.51 3.32
N GLN A 490 17.64 -2.91 4.23
CA GLN A 490 16.38 -3.56 3.88
C GLN A 490 15.50 -2.61 3.03
N ALA A 491 15.35 -1.36 3.47
CA ALA A 491 14.55 -0.36 2.76
C ALA A 491 15.11 -0.06 1.36
N GLU A 492 16.43 0.02 1.22
CA GLU A 492 17.10 0.20 -0.08
C GLU A 492 16.81 -0.98 -1.03
N SER A 493 17.06 -2.21 -0.59
CA SER A 493 16.84 -3.40 -1.41
C SER A 493 15.37 -3.58 -1.81
N ILE A 494 14.45 -3.36 -0.87
CA ILE A 494 13.01 -3.44 -1.12
C ILE A 494 12.56 -2.32 -2.06
N SER A 495 13.11 -1.10 -1.93
CA SER A 495 12.78 0.03 -2.81
C SER A 495 13.20 -0.21 -4.27
N GLU A 496 14.32 -0.90 -4.49
CA GLU A 496 14.76 -1.32 -5.81
C GLU A 496 13.78 -2.30 -6.44
N CYS A 497 13.40 -3.35 -5.71
CA CYS A 497 12.41 -4.31 -6.19
C CYS A 497 11.05 -3.65 -6.50
N LEU A 498 10.56 -2.75 -5.64
CA LEU A 498 9.29 -2.02 -5.85
C LEU A 498 9.36 -1.00 -7.00
N SER A 499 10.56 -0.64 -7.45
CA SER A 499 10.72 0.30 -8.57
C SER A 499 10.35 -0.36 -9.92
N VAL A 500 10.46 -1.68 -9.99
CA VAL A 500 10.11 -2.48 -11.17
C VAL A 500 8.62 -2.80 -11.11
N HIS A 501 7.88 -2.42 -12.15
CA HIS A 501 6.46 -2.74 -12.21
C HIS A 501 6.26 -4.20 -12.62
N LYS A 502 5.32 -4.84 -11.94
CA LYS A 502 4.98 -6.25 -12.09
C LYS A 502 3.76 -6.39 -12.99
N ASP A 503 3.90 -7.14 -14.07
CA ASP A 503 2.76 -7.49 -14.92
C ASP A 503 1.84 -8.48 -14.20
N LEU A 504 0.59 -8.08 -14.00
CA LEU A 504 -0.47 -8.90 -13.39
C LEU A 504 -1.54 -9.31 -14.41
N SER A 505 -1.35 -9.00 -15.70
CA SER A 505 -2.34 -9.21 -16.76
C SER A 505 -2.85 -10.65 -16.84
N LEU A 506 -1.99 -11.64 -16.62
CA LEU A 506 -2.34 -13.07 -16.66
C LEU A 506 -3.33 -13.50 -15.57
N TYR A 507 -3.45 -12.71 -14.49
CA TYR A 507 -4.38 -12.98 -13.39
C TYR A 507 -5.80 -12.45 -13.65
N PHE A 508 -5.97 -11.54 -14.62
CA PHE A 508 -7.24 -10.87 -14.93
C PHE A 508 -7.95 -11.52 -16.11
#